data_AF-J4I2L7-F1
#
_entry.id   AF-J4I2L7-F1
#
_cell.length_a   1.000
_cell.length_b   1.000
_cell.length_c   1.000
_cell.angle_alpha   90.00
_cell.angle_beta   90.00
_cell.angle_gamma   90.00
#
_symmetry.space_group_name_H-M   'P 1'
#
loop_
_entity.id
_entity.type
_entity.pdbx_description
1 polymer ?
#
loop_
_entity_poly.entity_id
_entity_poly.type
_entity_poly.pdbx_seq_one_letter_code
_entity_poly.pdbx_strand_id
1 'polypeptide(L)'
;MPSEEHVDALPVFRSVMGQVLALLEPLSRASLTAIRRRILPKDGANVESVICPLGALLTGIMDDRTPIKPLHASFYDFLTDRSRSGELFVGESTTHHQNLAFASLRVMKDELRFNICDLESSYLPNSAVTDLEERINRSISPELQYSCRFWTFHVNAARFERSLATEIECFLTNDRVLFYLEVLSLTQALIGTTWALSSIIPWFKVRSFYDLPAMEDNAVVTG
;
A
#
# COMPACT_ATOMS: atom_id res chain seq x y z
N MET A 1 -19.85 -21.30 -27.75
CA MET A 1 -19.55 -21.58 -26.33
C MET A 1 -18.25 -20.87 -26.01
N PRO A 2 -18.18 -19.97 -25.02
CA PRO A 2 -16.90 -19.44 -24.59
C PRO A 2 -16.16 -20.52 -23.82
N SER A 3 -14.88 -20.72 -24.15
CA SER A 3 -13.97 -21.67 -23.51
C SER A 3 -13.74 -21.33 -22.03
N GLU A 4 -13.52 -22.35 -21.22
CA GLU A 4 -13.31 -22.31 -19.75
C GLU A 4 -12.12 -21.42 -19.28
N GLU A 5 -11.30 -20.88 -20.19
CA GLU A 5 -10.18 -19.97 -19.89
C GLU A 5 -10.60 -18.58 -19.38
N HIS A 6 -11.86 -18.16 -19.53
CA HIS A 6 -12.30 -16.80 -19.18
C HIS A 6 -12.67 -16.60 -17.69
N VAL A 7 -12.77 -17.66 -16.88
CA VAL A 7 -13.39 -17.59 -15.55
C VAL A 7 -12.49 -16.91 -14.49
N ASP A 8 -11.16 -16.90 -14.68
CA ASP A 8 -10.20 -16.33 -13.71
C ASP A 8 -9.64 -14.93 -14.08
N ALA A 9 -9.95 -14.41 -15.28
CA ALA A 9 -9.36 -13.15 -15.76
C ALA A 9 -9.96 -11.90 -15.10
N LEU A 10 -11.28 -11.88 -14.84
CA LEU A 10 -11.98 -10.73 -14.30
C LEU A 10 -11.61 -10.41 -12.84
N PRO A 11 -11.53 -11.39 -11.90
CA PRO A 11 -11.07 -11.12 -10.54
C PRO A 11 -9.64 -10.55 -10.51
N VAL A 12 -8.75 -11.10 -11.35
CA VAL A 12 -7.37 -10.63 -11.52
C VAL A 12 -7.34 -9.20 -12.04
N PHE A 13 -8.09 -8.90 -13.10
CA PHE A 13 -8.23 -7.56 -13.66
C PHE A 13 -8.68 -6.55 -12.59
N ARG A 14 -9.78 -6.85 -11.88
CA ARG A 14 -10.32 -5.96 -10.83
C ARG A 14 -9.34 -5.77 -9.68
N SER A 15 -8.60 -6.81 -9.31
CA SER A 15 -7.57 -6.73 -8.28
C SER A 15 -6.39 -5.84 -8.68
N VAL A 16 -5.90 -5.94 -9.91
CA VAL A 16 -4.78 -5.12 -10.40
C VAL A 16 -5.24 -3.67 -10.62
N MET A 17 -6.32 -3.47 -11.37
CA MET A 17 -6.83 -2.13 -11.66
C MET A 17 -7.32 -1.42 -10.41
N GLY A 18 -7.86 -2.15 -9.43
CA GLY A 18 -8.29 -1.59 -8.16
C GLY A 18 -7.14 -1.00 -7.36
N GLN A 19 -5.99 -1.66 -7.37
CA GLN A 19 -4.79 -1.09 -6.77
C GLN A 19 -4.29 0.12 -7.56
N VAL A 20 -4.21 0.03 -8.89
CA VAL A 20 -3.78 1.16 -9.74
C VAL A 20 -4.64 2.41 -9.48
N LEU A 21 -5.96 2.22 -9.36
CA LEU A 21 -6.92 3.29 -9.06
C LEU A 21 -6.79 3.84 -7.64
N ALA A 22 -6.39 3.02 -6.67
CA ALA A 22 -6.23 3.41 -5.28
C ALA A 22 -4.86 4.05 -4.98
N LEU A 23 -3.90 4.00 -5.91
CA LEU A 23 -2.60 4.64 -5.77
C LEU A 23 -2.74 6.17 -5.72
N LEU A 24 -2.06 6.81 -4.77
CA LEU A 24 -2.02 8.27 -4.66
C LEU A 24 -0.98 8.89 -5.61
N GLU A 25 0.07 8.14 -5.87
CA GLU A 25 1.07 8.44 -6.87
C GLU A 25 1.25 7.20 -7.76
N PRO A 26 1.20 7.35 -9.10
CA PRO A 26 1.36 6.21 -10.00
C PRO A 26 2.69 5.49 -9.79
N LEU A 27 2.63 4.16 -9.80
CA LEU A 27 3.80 3.28 -9.70
C LEU A 27 4.09 2.57 -11.01
N SER A 28 5.33 2.19 -11.21
CA SER A 28 5.73 1.37 -12.35
C SER A 28 5.24 -0.07 -12.22
N ARG A 29 5.31 -0.84 -13.31
CA ARG A 29 4.99 -2.27 -13.30
C ARG A 29 5.83 -3.04 -12.28
N ALA A 30 7.13 -2.74 -12.18
CA ALA A 30 8.01 -3.40 -11.21
C ALA A 30 7.59 -3.10 -9.76
N SER A 31 7.40 -1.83 -9.40
CA SER A 31 7.04 -1.46 -8.03
C SER A 31 5.63 -1.92 -7.65
N LEU A 32 4.66 -1.86 -8.57
CA LEU A 32 3.34 -2.43 -8.33
C LEU A 32 3.41 -3.95 -8.11
N THR A 33 4.24 -4.64 -8.89
CA THR A 33 4.47 -6.09 -8.71
C THR A 33 5.14 -6.38 -7.36
N ALA A 34 6.12 -5.57 -6.93
CA ALA A 34 6.80 -5.71 -5.64
C ALA A 34 5.82 -5.55 -4.46
N ILE A 35 4.98 -4.51 -4.49
CA ILE A 35 3.92 -4.27 -3.49
C ILE A 35 2.93 -5.45 -3.46
N ARG A 36 2.46 -5.91 -4.61
CA ARG A 36 1.48 -7.01 -4.71
C ARG A 36 1.97 -8.33 -4.10
N ARG A 37 3.24 -8.66 -4.31
CA ARG A 37 3.86 -9.88 -3.77
C ARG A 37 3.80 -9.96 -2.25
N ARG A 38 3.70 -8.83 -1.54
CA ARG A 38 3.58 -8.80 -0.08
C ARG A 38 2.24 -9.31 0.45
N ILE A 39 1.21 -9.39 -0.39
CA ILE A 39 -0.15 -9.83 0.02
C ILE A 39 -0.57 -11.12 -0.67
N LEU A 40 -0.07 -11.37 -1.88
CA LEU A 40 -0.41 -12.55 -2.67
C LEU A 40 0.87 -13.31 -3.03
N PRO A 41 1.44 -14.12 -2.10
CA PRO A 41 2.76 -14.73 -2.29
C PRO A 41 2.77 -15.94 -3.24
N LYS A 42 1.60 -16.58 -3.49
CA LYS A 42 1.55 -17.90 -4.15
C LYS A 42 1.00 -17.92 -5.58
N ASP A 43 0.15 -16.96 -5.98
CA ASP A 43 -0.44 -16.90 -7.32
C ASP A 43 -0.58 -15.44 -7.77
N GLY A 44 0.51 -14.69 -7.65
CA GLY A 44 0.53 -13.25 -7.93
C GLY A 44 0.11 -12.98 -9.37
N ALA A 45 -1.19 -12.78 -9.57
CA ALA A 45 -1.81 -12.26 -10.78
C ALA A 45 -0.85 -11.33 -11.51
N ASN A 46 -0.33 -11.78 -12.65
CA ASN A 46 0.76 -11.09 -13.33
C ASN A 46 0.26 -9.69 -13.71
N VAL A 47 0.84 -8.64 -13.09
CA VAL A 47 0.49 -7.25 -13.41
C VAL A 47 0.59 -7.03 -14.93
N GLU A 48 1.57 -7.66 -15.57
CA GLU A 48 1.78 -7.63 -17.01
C GLU A 48 0.58 -8.18 -17.80
N SER A 49 -0.01 -9.30 -17.36
CA SER A 49 -1.13 -9.92 -18.08
C SER A 49 -2.39 -9.06 -18.06
N VAL A 50 -2.51 -8.12 -17.12
CA VAL A 50 -3.60 -7.14 -17.06
C VAL A 50 -3.24 -5.85 -17.78
N ILE A 51 -2.03 -5.33 -17.56
CA ILE A 51 -1.65 -3.97 -18.01
C ILE A 51 -1.25 -3.95 -19.49
N CYS A 52 -0.53 -4.95 -19.99
CA CYS A 52 -0.04 -4.95 -21.38
C CYS A 52 -1.17 -4.96 -22.42
N PRO A 53 -2.27 -5.74 -22.27
CA PRO A 53 -3.41 -5.67 -23.18
C PRO A 53 -4.09 -4.30 -23.22
N LEU A 54 -3.92 -3.47 -22.19
CA LEU A 54 -4.53 -2.14 -22.07
C LEU A 54 -3.64 -1.03 -22.65
N GLY A 55 -2.69 -1.36 -23.53
CA GLY A 55 -1.71 -0.41 -24.03
C GLY A 55 -2.27 0.77 -24.85
N ALA A 56 -3.50 0.64 -25.37
CA ALA A 56 -4.22 1.75 -25.98
C ALA A 56 -4.85 2.72 -24.97
N LEU A 57 -4.85 2.36 -23.68
CA LEU A 57 -5.49 3.10 -22.58
C LEU A 57 -4.50 3.53 -21.50
N LEU A 58 -3.34 2.88 -21.41
CA LEU A 58 -2.34 3.08 -20.38
C LEU A 58 -0.97 3.45 -20.97
N THR A 59 -0.25 4.33 -20.29
CA THR A 59 1.20 4.56 -20.47
C THR A 59 2.00 3.72 -19.49
N GLY A 60 3.33 3.63 -19.67
CA GLY A 60 4.21 2.89 -18.76
C GLY A 60 4.10 1.36 -18.88
N ILE A 61 3.57 0.85 -20.00
CA ILE A 61 3.43 -0.59 -20.25
C ILE A 61 4.69 -1.22 -20.86
N MET A 62 5.55 -0.41 -21.49
CA MET A 62 6.67 -0.87 -22.33
C MET A 62 7.95 -1.10 -21.54
N ASP A 63 8.06 -0.52 -20.35
CA ASP A 63 9.23 -0.66 -19.49
C ASP A 63 8.81 -0.81 -18.02
N ASP A 64 9.73 -1.32 -17.21
CA ASP A 64 9.47 -1.67 -15.81
C ASP A 64 9.57 -0.52 -14.81
N ARG A 65 10.00 0.66 -15.25
CA ARG A 65 10.34 1.81 -14.40
C ARG A 65 9.44 3.02 -14.61
N THR A 66 8.80 3.13 -15.77
CA THR A 66 7.84 4.19 -16.07
C THR A 66 6.54 3.92 -15.33
N PRO A 67 6.00 4.90 -14.59
CA PRO A 67 4.74 4.73 -13.90
C PRO A 67 3.57 4.43 -14.83
N ILE A 68 2.71 3.49 -14.43
CA ILE A 68 1.49 3.13 -15.16
C ILE A 68 0.46 4.24 -14.94
N LYS A 69 0.02 4.89 -16.00
CA LYS A 69 -0.99 5.96 -15.94
C LYS A 69 -2.02 5.82 -17.05
N PRO A 70 -3.30 6.13 -16.82
CA PRO A 70 -4.28 6.22 -17.88
C PRO A 70 -3.90 7.34 -18.85
N LEU A 71 -4.14 7.11 -20.14
CA LEU A 71 -4.01 8.13 -21.17
C LEU A 71 -5.06 9.24 -21.03
N HIS A 72 -6.21 8.91 -20.43
CA HIS A 72 -7.30 9.87 -20.22
C HIS A 72 -8.09 9.57 -18.94
N ALA A 73 -8.50 10.63 -18.22
CA ALA A 73 -9.23 10.51 -16.95
C ALA A 73 -10.54 9.70 -17.07
N SER A 74 -11.19 9.75 -18.24
CA SER A 74 -12.43 8.99 -18.48
C SER A 74 -12.27 7.47 -18.34
N PHE A 75 -11.05 6.93 -18.44
CA PHE A 75 -10.81 5.51 -18.22
C PHE A 75 -11.00 5.15 -16.74
N TYR A 76 -10.53 6.02 -15.83
CA TYR A 76 -10.79 5.87 -14.41
C TYR A 76 -12.28 6.03 -14.10
N ASP A 77 -12.94 7.05 -14.66
CA ASP A 77 -14.39 7.25 -14.48
C ASP A 77 -15.22 6.07 -15.00
N PHE A 78 -14.76 5.42 -16.07
CA PHE A 78 -15.40 4.23 -16.59
C PHE A 78 -15.31 3.07 -15.61
N LEU A 79 -14.12 2.77 -15.08
CA LEU A 79 -13.88 1.63 -14.18
C LEU A 79 -14.51 1.79 -12.78
N THR A 80 -14.79 3.02 -12.37
CA THR A 80 -15.44 3.35 -11.08
C THR A 80 -16.95 3.53 -11.20
N ASP A 81 -17.54 3.46 -12.40
CA ASP A 81 -18.98 3.50 -12.62
C ASP A 81 -19.50 2.14 -13.08
N ARG A 82 -20.22 1.44 -12.20
CA ARG A 82 -20.80 0.12 -12.47
C ARG A 82 -21.78 0.14 -13.65
N SER A 83 -22.52 1.23 -13.85
CA SER A 83 -23.50 1.32 -14.94
C SER A 83 -22.82 1.38 -16.31
N ARG A 84 -21.60 1.92 -16.36
CA ARG A 84 -20.81 2.07 -17.58
C ARG A 84 -19.91 0.87 -17.83
N SER A 85 -19.28 0.32 -16.79
CA SER A 85 -18.26 -0.73 -16.93
C SER A 85 -18.78 -2.15 -16.82
N GLY A 86 -20.00 -2.37 -16.30
CA GLY A 86 -20.60 -3.69 -16.18
C GLY A 86 -19.71 -4.69 -15.45
N GLU A 87 -19.22 -5.71 -16.15
CA GLU A 87 -18.32 -6.72 -15.59
C GLU A 87 -16.90 -6.19 -15.31
N LEU A 88 -16.46 -5.11 -15.96
CA LEU A 88 -15.14 -4.51 -15.71
C LEU A 88 -15.14 -3.58 -14.49
N PHE A 89 -16.28 -3.40 -13.82
CA PHE A 89 -16.38 -2.58 -12.63
C PHE A 89 -15.43 -3.08 -11.53
N VAL A 90 -14.58 -2.18 -11.04
CA VAL A 90 -13.45 -2.51 -10.17
C VAL A 90 -13.83 -2.59 -8.67
N GLY A 91 -15.03 -2.13 -8.31
CA GLY A 91 -15.55 -2.26 -6.95
C GLY A 91 -15.16 -1.13 -6.01
N GLU A 92 -15.42 -1.35 -4.72
CA GLU A 92 -15.24 -0.37 -3.66
C GLU A 92 -13.75 -0.09 -3.41
N SER A 93 -13.36 1.19 -3.36
CA SER A 93 -11.97 1.61 -3.13
C SER A 93 -11.42 1.15 -1.78
N THR A 94 -12.28 1.02 -0.76
CA THR A 94 -11.93 0.62 0.61
C THR A 94 -11.07 -0.65 0.65
N THR A 95 -11.46 -1.72 -0.05
CA THR A 95 -10.72 -2.99 -0.05
C THR A 95 -9.35 -2.83 -0.72
N HIS A 96 -9.26 -2.00 -1.75
CA HIS A 96 -8.01 -1.72 -2.44
C HIS A 96 -7.06 -0.90 -1.56
N HIS A 97 -7.58 0.08 -0.81
CA HIS A 97 -6.81 0.81 0.20
C HIS A 97 -6.36 -0.10 1.34
N GLN A 98 -7.22 -0.98 1.85
CA GLN A 98 -6.87 -1.95 2.90
C GLN A 98 -5.73 -2.87 2.44
N ASN A 99 -5.79 -3.38 1.21
CA ASN A 99 -4.69 -4.13 0.62
C ASN A 99 -3.43 -3.26 0.54
N LEU A 100 -3.49 -2.05 -0.02
CA LEU A 100 -2.30 -1.19 -0.08
C LEU A 100 -1.73 -0.85 1.32
N ALA A 101 -2.55 -0.77 2.36
CA ALA A 101 -2.10 -0.58 3.74
C ALA A 101 -1.25 -1.78 4.22
N PHE A 102 -1.77 -3.01 4.08
CA PHE A 102 -1.01 -4.22 4.40
C PHE A 102 0.29 -4.32 3.60
N ALA A 103 0.22 -4.08 2.29
CA ALA A 103 1.38 -4.20 1.43
C ALA A 103 2.44 -3.19 1.84
N SER A 104 2.05 -1.95 2.11
CA SER A 104 2.96 -0.89 2.53
C SER A 104 3.64 -1.20 3.86
N LEU A 105 2.87 -1.68 4.85
CA LEU A 105 3.42 -2.11 6.15
C LEU A 105 4.43 -3.25 5.98
N ARG A 106 4.14 -4.21 5.09
CA ARG A 106 5.02 -5.35 4.81
C ARG A 106 6.25 -4.98 3.98
N VAL A 107 6.15 -4.07 3.00
CA VAL A 107 7.32 -3.49 2.32
C VAL A 107 8.23 -2.82 3.34
N MET A 108 7.67 -1.95 4.18
CA MET A 108 8.44 -1.30 5.25
C MET A 108 9.04 -2.31 6.24
N LYS A 109 8.30 -3.38 6.55
CA LYS A 109 8.81 -4.50 7.35
C LYS A 109 10.01 -5.18 6.66
N ASP A 110 10.01 -5.34 5.36
CA ASP A 110 11.05 -6.14 4.72
C ASP A 110 12.29 -5.31 4.31
N GLU A 111 12.11 -4.02 4.05
CA GLU A 111 13.14 -3.18 3.42
C GLU A 111 13.72 -2.09 4.33
N LEU A 112 13.02 -1.68 5.40
CA LEU A 112 13.59 -0.71 6.35
C LEU A 112 14.75 -1.32 7.13
N ARG A 113 15.86 -0.60 7.14
CA ARG A 113 17.05 -0.89 7.94
C ARG A 113 17.66 0.41 8.48
N PHE A 114 18.36 0.30 9.60
CA PHE A 114 19.15 1.40 10.15
C PHE A 114 20.17 1.91 9.13
N ASN A 115 20.30 3.23 9.01
CA ASN A 115 21.29 3.88 8.18
C ASN A 115 21.22 3.38 6.72
N ILE A 116 20.04 3.44 6.12
CA ILE A 116 19.75 2.79 4.83
C ILE A 116 20.62 3.33 3.68
N CYS A 117 21.05 4.59 3.78
CA CYS A 117 21.97 5.23 2.84
C CYS A 117 23.45 5.14 3.27
N ASP A 118 23.77 4.35 4.30
CA ASP A 118 25.14 4.13 4.79
C ASP A 118 25.89 5.46 5.00
N LEU A 119 25.23 6.42 5.66
CA LEU A 119 25.79 7.73 5.97
C LEU A 119 26.88 7.62 7.03
N GLU A 120 27.91 8.44 6.89
CA GLU A 120 29.09 8.43 7.75
C GLU A 120 28.80 9.04 9.13
N SER A 121 27.82 9.95 9.22
CA SER A 121 27.48 10.65 10.45
C SER A 121 26.03 11.12 10.44
N SER A 122 25.36 10.97 11.59
CA SER A 122 24.05 11.58 11.85
C SER A 122 24.14 13.02 12.39
N TYR A 123 25.35 13.54 12.63
CA TYR A 123 25.58 14.90 13.12
C TYR A 123 25.63 15.94 12.00
N LEU A 124 25.75 15.51 10.75
CA LEU A 124 25.74 16.38 9.59
C LEU A 124 24.33 16.43 9.00
N PRO A 125 23.88 17.60 8.50
CA PRO A 125 22.64 17.66 7.76
C PRO A 125 22.75 16.86 6.47
N ASN A 126 21.66 16.24 6.03
CA ASN A 126 21.60 15.50 4.76
C ASN A 126 22.11 16.33 3.57
N SER A 127 21.88 17.64 3.58
CA SER A 127 22.35 18.57 2.54
C SER A 127 23.88 18.71 2.44
N ALA A 128 24.64 18.25 3.45
CA ALA A 128 26.10 18.25 3.43
C ALA A 128 26.69 17.00 2.74
N VAL A 129 25.87 16.01 2.38
CA VAL A 129 26.31 14.77 1.73
C VAL A 129 26.22 14.93 0.20
N THR A 130 27.37 15.02 -0.47
CA THR A 130 27.46 15.33 -1.90
C THR A 130 26.87 14.28 -2.85
N ASP A 131 26.92 13.00 -2.48
CA ASP A 131 26.45 11.86 -3.29
C ASP A 131 25.11 11.31 -2.77
N LEU A 132 24.40 12.05 -1.93
CA LEU A 132 23.20 11.58 -1.24
C LEU A 132 22.11 11.07 -2.19
N GLU A 133 21.85 11.80 -3.28
CA GLU A 133 20.81 11.44 -4.24
C GLU A 133 21.10 10.07 -4.89
N GLU A 134 22.36 9.78 -5.20
CA GLU A 134 22.77 8.48 -5.72
C GLU A 134 22.56 7.36 -4.70
N ARG A 135 22.91 7.63 -3.43
CA ARG A 135 22.70 6.67 -2.32
C ARG A 135 21.22 6.39 -2.10
N ILE A 136 20.38 7.42 -2.12
CA ILE A 136 18.92 7.29 -2.02
C ILE A 136 18.39 6.41 -3.16
N ASN A 137 18.74 6.72 -4.40
CA ASN A 137 18.27 5.99 -5.57
C ASN A 137 18.72 4.52 -5.61
N ARG A 138 19.87 4.21 -5.00
CA ARG A 138 20.40 2.85 -4.89
C ARG A 138 19.80 2.07 -3.71
N SER A 139 19.55 2.74 -2.59
CA SER A 139 19.21 2.08 -1.33
C SER A 139 17.71 2.09 -0.99
N ILE A 140 16.93 3.03 -1.52
CA ILE A 140 15.51 3.19 -1.22
C ILE A 140 14.69 2.89 -2.48
N SER A 141 14.09 1.70 -2.53
CA SER A 141 13.25 1.28 -3.65
C SER A 141 12.04 2.20 -3.84
N PRO A 142 11.51 2.37 -5.07
CA PRO A 142 10.33 3.21 -5.28
C PRO A 142 9.09 2.72 -4.51
N GLU A 143 8.91 1.40 -4.36
CA GLU A 143 7.86 0.82 -3.54
C GLU A 143 8.03 1.12 -2.04
N LEU A 144 9.26 1.16 -1.51
CA LEU A 144 9.51 1.58 -0.13
C LEU A 144 9.21 3.07 0.05
N GLN A 145 9.66 3.93 -0.87
CA GLN A 145 9.35 5.36 -0.84
C GLN A 145 7.85 5.62 -0.82
N TYR A 146 7.10 4.95 -1.72
CA TYR A 146 5.65 5.00 -1.75
C TYR A 146 5.03 4.53 -0.43
N SER A 147 5.48 3.37 0.06
CA SER A 147 4.95 2.76 1.28
C SER A 147 5.13 3.67 2.49
N CYS A 148 6.33 4.22 2.68
CA CYS A 148 6.60 5.19 3.73
C CYS A 148 5.69 6.42 3.61
N ARG A 149 5.50 6.95 2.40
CA ARG A 149 4.73 8.19 2.24
C ARG A 149 3.22 8.01 2.44
N PHE A 150 2.66 6.86 2.08
CA PHE A 150 1.21 6.74 1.90
C PHE A 150 0.51 5.67 2.75
N TRP A 151 1.24 4.84 3.51
CA TRP A 151 0.61 3.77 4.28
C TRP A 151 -0.50 4.26 5.22
N THR A 152 -0.33 5.40 5.91
CA THR A 152 -1.33 5.96 6.83
C THR A 152 -2.59 6.44 6.10
N PHE A 153 -2.45 6.99 4.90
CA PHE A 153 -3.60 7.35 4.07
C PHE A 153 -4.40 6.09 3.73
N HIS A 154 -3.72 5.03 3.29
CA HIS A 154 -4.36 3.75 2.98
C HIS A 154 -5.06 3.15 4.20
N VAL A 155 -4.44 3.24 5.39
CA VAL A 155 -5.07 2.84 6.65
C VAL A 155 -6.36 3.64 6.90
N ASN A 156 -6.34 4.97 6.79
CA ASN A 156 -7.54 5.78 7.03
C ASN A 156 -8.66 5.58 6.00
N ALA A 157 -8.31 5.24 4.77
CA ALA A 157 -9.26 4.94 3.70
C ALA A 157 -9.77 3.48 3.75
N ALA A 158 -9.15 2.63 4.58
CA ALA A 158 -9.58 1.26 4.79
C ALA A 158 -10.68 1.18 5.86
N ARG A 159 -11.48 0.10 5.79
CA ARG A 159 -12.36 -0.27 6.90
C ARG A 159 -11.51 -0.85 8.03
N PHE A 160 -11.95 -0.62 9.26
CA PHE A 160 -11.28 -1.18 10.42
C PHE A 160 -11.21 -2.70 10.31
N GLU A 161 -9.99 -3.22 10.40
CA GLU A 161 -9.70 -4.65 10.43
C GLU A 161 -8.70 -4.94 11.55
N ARG A 162 -9.01 -5.92 12.41
CA ARG A 162 -8.20 -6.23 13.59
C ARG A 162 -6.77 -6.66 13.23
N SER A 163 -6.61 -7.48 12.19
CA SER A 163 -5.30 -7.93 11.68
C SER A 163 -4.44 -6.74 11.21
N LEU A 164 -5.04 -5.77 10.50
CA LEU A 164 -4.36 -4.55 10.09
C LEU A 164 -3.96 -3.70 11.31
N ALA A 165 -4.87 -3.54 12.28
CA ALA A 165 -4.56 -2.84 13.53
C ALA A 165 -3.36 -3.48 14.27
N THR A 166 -3.28 -4.82 14.29
CA THR A 166 -2.13 -5.54 14.86
C THR A 166 -0.85 -5.28 14.07
N GLU A 167 -0.87 -5.30 12.72
CA GLU A 167 0.33 -4.98 11.93
C GLU A 167 0.81 -3.54 12.16
N ILE A 168 -0.10 -2.58 12.28
CA ILE A 168 0.23 -1.18 12.62
C ILE A 168 0.88 -1.11 14.00
N GLU A 169 0.30 -1.75 15.01
CA GLU A 169 0.87 -1.75 16.37
C GLU A 169 2.27 -2.37 16.39
N CYS A 170 2.46 -3.51 15.74
CA CYS A 170 3.76 -4.16 15.62
C CYS A 170 4.79 -3.26 14.92
N PHE A 171 4.37 -2.47 13.93
CA PHE A 171 5.24 -1.53 13.25
C PHE A 171 5.65 -0.36 14.17
N LEU A 172 4.70 0.26 14.88
CA LEU A 172 4.96 1.42 15.74
C LEU A 172 5.72 1.10 17.03
N THR A 173 5.59 -0.13 17.53
CA THR A 173 6.26 -0.58 18.77
C THR A 173 7.67 -1.14 18.52
N ASN A 174 8.13 -1.14 17.27
CA ASN A 174 9.43 -1.64 16.86
C ASN A 174 10.36 -0.49 16.46
N ASP A 175 11.68 -0.68 16.59
CA ASP A 175 12.72 0.27 16.15
C ASP A 175 12.59 0.70 14.69
N ARG A 176 11.88 -0.08 13.87
CA ARG A 176 11.56 0.23 12.48
C ARG A 176 10.82 1.55 12.27
N VAL A 177 10.10 2.04 13.28
CA VAL A 177 9.51 3.39 13.20
C VAL A 177 10.58 4.47 13.04
N LEU A 178 11.77 4.28 13.64
CA LEU A 178 12.90 5.20 13.50
C LEU A 178 13.49 5.15 12.09
N PHE A 179 13.63 3.96 11.51
CA PHE A 179 14.12 3.79 10.14
C PHE A 179 13.13 4.34 9.11
N TYR A 180 11.83 4.27 9.42
CA TYR A 180 10.80 4.95 8.64
C TYR A 180 10.98 6.47 8.65
N LEU A 181 11.20 7.07 9.82
CA LEU A 181 11.48 8.51 9.93
C LEU A 181 12.78 8.90 9.20
N GLU A 182 13.79 8.02 9.22
CA GLU A 182 15.02 8.18 8.46
C GLU A 182 14.74 8.25 6.95
N VAL A 183 13.99 7.29 6.39
CA VAL A 183 13.60 7.31 4.96
C VAL A 183 12.85 8.59 4.62
N LEU A 184 11.85 8.99 5.42
CA LEU A 184 11.12 10.23 5.19
C LEU A 184 12.01 11.48 5.23
N SER A 185 13.03 11.48 6.10
CA SER A 185 14.01 12.58 6.17
C SER A 185 14.86 12.64 4.91
N LEU A 186 15.34 11.49 4.44
CA LEU A 186 16.16 11.36 3.25
C LEU A 186 15.39 11.77 1.98
N THR A 187 14.12 11.38 1.88
CA THR A 187 13.26 11.66 0.72
C THR A 187 12.46 12.96 0.85
N GLN A 188 12.77 13.83 1.82
CA GLN A 188 12.09 15.11 2.05
C GLN A 188 10.56 15.00 2.25
N ALA A 189 10.10 13.89 2.81
CA ALA A 189 8.69 13.55 3.01
C ALA A 189 8.24 13.63 4.49
N LEU A 190 9.03 14.30 5.36
CA LEU A 190 8.69 14.51 6.78
C LEU A 190 7.49 15.46 7.01
N ILE A 191 7.19 16.31 6.03
CA ILE A 191 6.08 17.26 6.15
C ILE A 191 4.77 16.46 6.21
N GLY A 192 4.03 16.65 7.31
CA GLY A 192 2.75 15.97 7.52
C GLY A 192 2.88 14.61 8.22
N THR A 193 4.07 14.10 8.52
CA THR A 193 4.25 12.81 9.23
C THR A 193 3.63 12.81 10.61
N THR A 194 3.70 13.93 11.34
CA THR A 194 3.05 14.07 12.65
C THR A 194 1.53 13.92 12.53
N TRP A 195 0.92 14.55 11.52
CA TRP A 195 -0.50 14.41 11.22
C TRP A 195 -0.85 12.99 10.77
N ALA A 196 -0.03 12.38 9.90
CA ALA A 196 -0.19 11.02 9.43
C ALA A 196 -0.19 10.01 10.60
N LEU A 197 0.78 10.10 11.52
CA LEU A 197 0.82 9.23 12.71
C LEU A 197 -0.31 9.54 13.70
N SER A 198 -0.72 10.80 13.82
CA SER A 198 -1.87 11.15 14.68
C SER A 198 -3.19 10.61 14.13
N SER A 199 -3.32 10.55 12.80
CA SER A 199 -4.56 10.11 12.14
C SER A 199 -4.90 8.65 12.41
N ILE A 200 -3.91 7.82 12.73
CA ILE A 200 -4.09 6.39 13.00
C ILE A 200 -4.33 6.08 14.49
N ILE A 201 -4.27 7.07 15.39
CA ILE A 201 -4.58 6.88 16.83
C ILE A 201 -5.94 6.19 17.07
N PRO A 202 -7.03 6.51 16.34
CA PRO A 202 -8.32 5.84 16.52
C PRO A 202 -8.26 4.32 16.34
N TRP A 203 -7.34 3.79 15.53
CA TRP A 203 -7.20 2.35 15.28
C TRP A 203 -6.82 1.56 16.55
N PHE A 204 -6.20 2.21 17.54
CA PHE A 204 -5.88 1.59 18.83
C PHE A 204 -7.01 1.72 19.85
N LYS A 205 -7.84 2.77 19.75
CA LYS A 205 -8.99 2.98 20.66
C LYS A 205 -10.12 1.99 20.37
N VAL A 206 -10.37 1.69 19.10
CA VAL A 206 -11.40 0.75 18.67
C VAL A 206 -11.10 -0.67 19.16
N ARG A 207 -9.82 -1.07 19.18
CA ARG A 207 -9.40 -2.37 19.74
C ARG A 207 -9.80 -2.55 21.21
N SER A 208 -9.65 -1.51 22.04
CA SER A 208 -10.00 -1.57 23.47
C SER A 208 -11.48 -1.85 23.74
N PHE A 209 -12.39 -1.53 22.81
CA PHE A 209 -13.82 -1.82 22.95
C PHE A 209 -14.19 -3.26 22.55
N TYR A 210 -13.44 -3.86 21.62
CA TYR A 210 -13.67 -5.23 21.14
C TYR A 210 -12.88 -6.30 21.90
N ASP A 211 -12.02 -5.89 22.84
CA ASP A 211 -11.22 -6.77 23.71
C ASP A 211 -11.82 -6.93 25.13
N LEU A 212 -13.04 -6.43 25.37
CA LEU A 212 -13.80 -6.74 26.58
C LEU A 212 -14.31 -8.19 26.51
N PRO A 213 -14.00 -9.06 27.49
CA PRO A 213 -14.63 -10.36 27.57
C PRO A 213 -16.14 -10.15 27.71
N ALA A 214 -16.93 -10.90 26.94
CA ALA A 214 -18.37 -10.97 27.14
C ALA A 214 -18.60 -11.27 28.62
N MET A 215 -19.33 -10.40 29.32
CA MET A 215 -19.79 -10.73 30.66
C MET A 215 -20.64 -11.99 30.54
N GLU A 216 -20.13 -13.11 31.07
CA GLU A 216 -20.94 -14.30 31.29
C GLU A 216 -22.04 -13.92 32.28
N ASP A 217 -23.28 -13.88 31.80
CA ASP A 217 -24.48 -13.87 32.62
C ASP A 217 -24.54 -15.20 33.40
N ASN A 218 -23.84 -15.26 34.53
CA ASN A 218 -24.10 -16.27 35.55
C ASN A 218 -25.36 -15.88 36.33
N ALA A 219 -26.51 -16.09 35.70
CA ALA A 219 -27.76 -16.23 36.43
C ALA A 219 -27.72 -17.54 37.23
N VAL A 220 -27.26 -17.43 38.48
CA VAL A 220 -27.45 -18.45 39.51
C VAL A 220 -28.94 -18.65 39.71
N VAL A 221 -29.51 -19.68 39.10
CA VAL A 221 -30.78 -20.28 39.53
C VAL A 221 -30.44 -21.40 40.50
N THR A 222 -30.51 -21.11 41.79
CA THR A 222 -30.66 -22.13 42.83
C THR A 222 -31.48 -21.55 43.99
N GLY A 223 -32.60 -22.21 44.32
CA GLY A 223 -33.30 -22.09 45.61
C GLY A 223 -34.71 -21.55 45.51
#